data_AF-A0A8S3SKL4-F1
#
_entry.id   AF-A0A8S3SKL4-F1
#
_cell.length_a   1.000
_cell.length_b   1.000
_cell.length_c   1.000
_cell.angle_alpha   90.00
_cell.angle_beta   90.00
_cell.angle_gamma   90.00
#
_symmetry.space_group_name_H-M   'P 1'
#
loop_
_entity.id
_entity.type
_entity.pdbx_description
1 polymer ?
#
loop_
_entity_poly.entity_id
_entity_poly.type
_entity_poly.pdbx_seq_one_letter_code
_entity_poly.pdbx_strand_id
1 'polypeptide(L)'
;MIVNWHQKLSSACQTQIPRSPSLTDIQHCPNRDKDLSVANKMKWRELLQETVSPDIHFLSPAVSSVIFCLLVMLLCVIMHKLSNLFLPGSIKLYALDFFKSVAMFTYPLAFGLTRTYHGHIGYCVIMVPINVLTVLLMTEGNISPVDNFLFTIKGQQALWKSILRIIIQVNGAFAAFYLAQKIMQLEFHEDFENMLSNACISDLKVTIFFGFLIEMLGTAWDVWVWSLSLSRYHRINLIIKMTNTALVVCSGVHYTGMYNQPALATGYTFGCHGTSNVEHVFVYWIGPFIGGYIADYISENFNIKLSSNEVKQKDINKDKSRNQEETKNTSTKHLKKNN
;
A
#
# COMPACT_ATOMS: atom_id res chain seq x y z
N MET A 1 26.43 14.89 -6.58
CA MET A 1 26.01 16.25 -6.19
C MET A 1 25.05 16.11 -5.03
N ILE A 2 25.59 16.28 -3.82
CA ILE A 2 24.90 16.21 -2.54
C ILE A 2 24.63 17.66 -2.16
N VAL A 3 23.36 18.09 -2.11
CA VAL A 3 23.00 19.43 -1.62
C VAL A 3 21.67 19.37 -0.86
N ASN A 4 21.81 19.54 0.46
CA ASN A 4 20.98 20.27 1.41
C ASN A 4 19.47 20.02 1.49
N TRP A 5 19.11 19.13 2.43
CA TRP A 5 17.76 19.05 3.03
C TRP A 5 17.65 19.74 4.40
N HIS A 6 18.69 20.44 4.88
CA HIS A 6 18.75 20.94 6.26
C HIS A 6 18.26 22.38 6.49
N GLN A 7 17.61 23.05 5.52
CA GLN A 7 17.38 24.51 5.61
C GLN A 7 15.93 24.95 5.38
N LYS A 8 14.97 24.24 5.97
CA LYS A 8 13.55 24.67 5.92
C LYS A 8 12.79 24.56 7.25
N LEU A 9 13.47 24.80 8.37
CA LEU A 9 12.87 24.88 9.71
C LEU A 9 13.10 26.23 10.44
N SER A 10 13.45 27.31 9.74
CA SER A 10 13.59 28.64 10.37
C SER A 10 13.06 29.79 9.51
N SER A 11 11.74 29.95 9.44
CA SER A 11 11.10 31.21 9.00
C SER A 11 9.58 31.22 9.22
N ALA A 12 9.14 30.88 10.44
CA ALA A 12 7.75 31.13 10.85
C ALA A 12 7.72 31.61 12.30
N CYS A 13 8.40 32.72 12.59
CA CYS A 13 8.13 33.53 13.77
C CYS A 13 8.61 34.98 13.53
N GLN A 14 7.86 35.72 12.73
CA GLN A 14 7.91 37.18 12.72
C GLN A 14 6.47 37.66 12.92
N THR A 15 6.15 38.13 14.12
CA THR A 15 5.36 39.35 14.32
C THR A 15 5.45 39.84 15.77
N GLN A 16 5.98 41.07 15.89
CA GLN A 16 5.62 42.14 16.82
C GLN A 16 6.19 42.18 18.26
N ILE A 17 7.08 43.18 18.43
CA ILE A 17 7.46 43.89 19.66
C ILE A 17 6.32 44.86 20.04
N PRO A 18 6.08 45.19 21.33
CA PRO A 18 6.65 46.45 21.86
C PRO A 18 7.13 46.41 23.33
N ARG A 19 8.29 47.04 23.54
CA ARG A 19 8.77 47.90 24.66
C ARG A 19 8.53 47.49 26.13
N SER A 20 9.65 47.45 26.87
CA SER A 20 9.78 47.53 28.32
C SER A 20 9.27 48.86 28.92
N PRO A 21 9.00 48.93 30.24
CA PRO A 21 10.06 49.38 31.16
C PRO A 21 10.09 48.74 32.59
N SER A 22 11.32 48.76 33.14
CA SER A 22 11.75 48.94 34.56
C SER A 22 11.42 47.93 35.69
N LEU A 23 12.49 47.66 36.47
CA LEU A 23 12.59 46.94 37.73
C LEU A 23 11.81 47.61 38.88
N THR A 24 11.18 46.79 39.76
CA THR A 24 11.48 46.67 41.20
C THR A 24 10.61 45.58 41.85
N ASP A 25 11.28 44.62 42.49
CA ASP A 25 11.01 44.07 43.83
C ASP A 25 9.90 43.04 44.16
N ILE A 26 10.39 41.96 44.82
CA ILE A 26 9.82 41.14 45.91
C ILE A 26 8.98 39.89 45.55
N GLN A 27 9.70 38.76 45.44
CA GLN A 27 9.62 37.61 46.36
C GLN A 27 8.24 37.14 46.88
N HIS A 28 7.62 36.16 46.19
CA HIS A 28 6.83 35.07 46.81
C HIS A 28 6.50 33.95 45.80
N CYS A 29 7.09 32.77 45.98
CA CYS A 29 6.46 31.48 45.67
C CYS A 29 6.23 30.82 47.05
N PRO A 30 5.10 30.11 47.30
CA PRO A 30 4.51 29.16 46.36
C PRO A 30 2.98 29.21 46.29
N ASN A 31 2.40 28.74 45.19
CA ASN A 31 1.08 28.12 45.27
C ASN A 31 1.06 26.81 44.47
N ARG A 32 1.25 25.75 45.25
CA ARG A 32 1.14 24.33 44.94
C ARG A 32 -0.36 24.01 44.87
N ASP A 33 -0.99 24.21 43.71
CA ASP A 33 -2.38 23.75 43.45
C ASP A 33 -2.77 23.77 41.95
N LYS A 34 -1.83 23.46 41.06
CA LYS A 34 -2.13 23.18 39.63
C LYS A 34 -1.55 21.87 39.09
N ASP A 35 -1.08 20.99 39.97
CA ASP A 35 -0.53 19.68 39.61
C ASP A 35 -1.53 18.52 39.66
N LEU A 36 -2.84 18.81 39.74
CA LEU A 36 -3.89 17.78 39.86
C LEU A 36 -4.72 17.53 38.58
N SER A 37 -4.34 18.09 37.43
CA SER A 37 -4.98 17.75 36.14
C SER A 37 -4.03 17.27 35.04
N VAL A 38 -2.76 16.97 35.37
CA VAL A 38 -1.77 16.40 34.43
C VAL A 38 -1.49 14.92 34.73
N ALA A 39 -2.11 14.36 35.76
CA ALA A 39 -1.95 12.94 36.09
C ALA A 39 -2.66 12.04 35.07
N ASN A 40 -1.84 11.20 34.44
CA ASN A 40 -2.17 9.99 33.67
C ASN A 40 -2.49 10.14 32.18
N LYS A 41 -1.44 10.47 31.43
CA LYS A 41 -1.11 9.69 30.24
C LYS A 41 0.34 9.22 30.33
N MET A 42 0.64 8.45 31.37
CA MET A 42 1.93 7.76 31.51
C MET A 42 2.09 6.89 30.26
N LYS A 43 2.99 7.28 29.35
CA LYS A 43 3.20 6.54 28.10
C LYS A 43 3.76 5.17 28.51
N TRP A 44 3.32 4.08 27.88
CA TRP A 44 3.81 2.72 28.17
C TRP A 44 5.36 2.61 28.16
N ARG A 45 6.05 3.55 27.50
CA ARG A 45 7.51 3.71 27.54
C ARG A 45 8.06 4.06 28.92
N GLU A 46 7.40 4.93 29.67
CA GLU A 46 7.84 5.32 31.02
C GLU A 46 7.75 4.12 31.97
N LEU A 47 6.73 3.27 31.80
CA LEU A 47 6.57 2.00 32.51
C LEU A 47 7.64 0.95 32.14
N LEU A 48 8.13 0.96 30.89
CA LEU A 48 9.22 0.08 30.43
C LEU A 48 10.61 0.63 30.78
N GLN A 49 10.77 1.95 30.87
CA GLN A 49 12.03 2.62 31.26
C GLN A 49 12.43 2.35 32.71
N GLU A 50 11.47 2.12 33.61
CA GLU A 50 11.78 1.73 34.99
C GLU A 50 12.33 0.29 35.11
N THR A 51 12.18 -0.55 34.08
CA THR A 51 12.56 -1.98 34.14
C THR A 51 13.71 -2.37 33.21
N VAL A 52 14.10 -1.52 32.25
CA VAL A 52 15.14 -1.82 31.25
C VAL A 52 16.13 -0.65 31.16
N SER A 53 17.43 -0.95 31.26
CA SER A 53 18.57 -0.02 31.19
C SER A 53 18.40 1.10 30.13
N PRO A 54 18.96 2.31 30.38
CA PRO A 54 18.61 3.56 29.68
C PRO A 54 18.96 3.64 28.18
N ASP A 55 19.54 2.60 27.59
CA ASP A 55 19.90 2.54 26.17
C ASP A 55 18.88 1.72 25.37
N ILE A 56 17.61 2.17 25.32
CA ILE A 56 16.65 1.60 24.37
C ILE A 56 16.92 2.23 23.00
N HIS A 57 17.77 1.57 22.21
CA HIS A 57 17.93 1.90 20.80
C HIS A 57 16.56 1.76 20.09
N PHE A 58 16.08 2.84 19.46
CA PHE A 58 14.97 2.76 18.53
C PHE A 58 15.23 1.63 17.52
N LEU A 59 14.20 0.87 17.17
CA LEU A 59 14.33 -0.17 16.16
C LEU A 59 14.69 0.48 14.83
N SER A 60 15.57 -0.16 14.05
CA SER A 60 15.95 0.37 12.74
C SER A 60 14.73 0.62 11.85
N PRO A 61 14.76 1.61 10.93
CA PRO A 61 13.62 1.96 10.08
C PRO A 61 13.00 0.75 9.37
N ALA A 62 13.85 -0.15 8.85
CA ALA A 62 13.42 -1.39 8.19
C ALA A 62 12.70 -2.34 9.17
N VAL A 63 13.26 -2.57 10.36
CA VAL A 63 12.67 -3.48 11.36
C VAL A 63 11.34 -2.92 11.88
N SER A 64 11.30 -1.63 12.18
CA SER A 64 10.08 -0.91 12.56
C SER A 64 8.99 -1.03 11.50
N SER A 65 9.35 -0.86 10.23
CA SER A 65 8.41 -0.98 9.11
C SER A 65 7.88 -2.41 8.94
N VAL A 66 8.74 -3.42 9.10
CA VAL A 66 8.32 -4.82 9.04
C VAL A 66 7.38 -5.17 10.20
N ILE A 67 7.71 -4.79 11.44
CA ILE A 67 6.83 -5.04 12.60
C ILE A 67 5.48 -4.34 12.41
N PHE A 68 5.49 -3.08 11.97
CA PHE A 68 4.27 -2.34 11.66
C PHE A 68 3.40 -3.09 10.65
N CYS A 69 3.99 -3.51 9.52
CA CYS A 69 3.27 -4.23 8.48
C CYS A 69 2.76 -5.60 8.96
N LEU A 70 3.53 -6.34 9.75
CA LEU A 70 3.12 -7.64 10.29
C LEU A 70 1.98 -7.52 11.29
N LEU A 71 1.96 -6.49 12.13
CA LEU A 71 0.86 -6.21 13.06
C LEU A 71 -0.44 -5.92 12.30
N VAL A 72 -0.37 -5.02 11.31
CA VAL A 72 -1.51 -4.72 10.42
C VAL A 72 -1.99 -5.98 9.72
N MET A 73 -1.07 -6.75 9.13
CA MET A 73 -1.38 -7.96 8.38
C MET A 73 -2.08 -8.99 9.28
N LEU A 74 -1.56 -9.22 10.49
CA LEU A 74 -2.15 -10.14 11.45
C LEU A 74 -3.60 -9.76 11.77
N LEU A 75 -3.82 -8.50 12.16
CA LEU A 75 -5.15 -7.99 12.49
C LEU A 75 -6.13 -8.14 11.31
N CYS A 76 -5.72 -7.70 10.12
CA CYS A 76 -6.60 -7.70 8.96
C CYS A 76 -6.83 -9.11 8.40
N VAL A 77 -5.84 -10.00 8.44
CA VAL A 77 -6.01 -11.40 8.03
C VAL A 77 -6.98 -12.12 8.95
N ILE A 78 -6.87 -11.93 10.27
CA ILE A 78 -7.83 -12.50 11.23
C ILE A 78 -9.25 -12.00 10.90
N MET A 79 -9.44 -10.69 10.77
CA MET A 79 -10.76 -10.12 10.46
C MET A 79 -11.30 -10.55 9.10
N HIS A 80 -10.44 -10.68 8.09
CA HIS A 80 -10.81 -11.17 6.75
C HIS A 80 -11.22 -12.64 6.77
N LYS A 81 -10.48 -13.50 7.49
CA LYS A 81 -10.85 -14.92 7.64
C LYS A 81 -12.13 -15.10 8.45
N LEU A 82 -12.31 -14.35 9.54
CA LEU A 82 -13.55 -14.34 10.31
C LEU A 82 -14.73 -13.88 9.46
N SER A 83 -14.56 -12.81 8.67
CA SER A 83 -15.58 -12.31 7.75
C SER A 83 -15.93 -13.35 6.67
N ASN A 84 -14.92 -14.05 6.16
CA ASN A 84 -15.09 -15.11 5.18
C ASN A 84 -15.88 -16.33 5.73
N LEU A 85 -15.76 -16.58 7.04
CA LEU A 85 -16.40 -17.70 7.73
C LEU A 85 -17.82 -17.37 8.20
N PHE A 86 -18.04 -16.17 8.75
CA PHE A 86 -19.27 -15.83 9.47
C PHE A 86 -20.27 -15.00 8.67
N LEU A 87 -19.85 -14.26 7.64
CA LEU A 87 -20.77 -13.36 6.92
C LEU A 87 -21.49 -14.07 5.77
N PRO A 88 -22.78 -13.76 5.54
CA PRO A 88 -23.52 -14.28 4.40
C PRO A 88 -22.97 -13.71 3.08
N GLY A 89 -23.14 -14.47 1.99
CA GLY A 89 -22.58 -14.13 0.68
C GLY A 89 -22.95 -12.73 0.14
N SER A 90 -24.10 -12.18 0.55
CA SER A 90 -24.54 -10.84 0.17
C SER A 90 -23.65 -9.71 0.71
N ILE A 91 -23.10 -9.86 1.91
CA ILE A 91 -22.27 -8.84 2.58
C ILE A 91 -20.79 -9.23 2.59
N LYS A 92 -20.51 -10.53 2.56
CA LYS A 92 -19.17 -11.11 2.62
C LYS A 92 -18.19 -10.39 1.69
N LEU A 93 -18.51 -10.26 0.40
CA LEU A 93 -17.61 -9.65 -0.58
C LEU A 93 -17.18 -8.22 -0.19
N TYR A 94 -18.10 -7.41 0.31
CA TYR A 94 -17.81 -6.04 0.75
C TYR A 94 -16.91 -6.04 1.99
N ALA A 95 -17.14 -6.91 2.97
CA ALA A 95 -16.26 -7.02 4.14
C ALA A 95 -14.84 -7.45 3.75
N LEU A 96 -14.71 -8.36 2.77
CA LEU A 96 -13.40 -8.78 2.27
C LEU A 96 -12.67 -7.66 1.53
N ASP A 97 -13.37 -6.91 0.68
CA ASP A 97 -12.83 -5.69 0.04
C ASP A 97 -12.37 -4.69 1.11
N PHE A 98 -13.17 -4.46 2.15
CA PHE A 98 -12.85 -3.54 3.24
C PHE A 98 -11.56 -3.93 3.96
N PHE A 99 -11.46 -5.13 4.53
CA PHE A 99 -10.29 -5.52 5.33
C PHE A 99 -9.02 -5.66 4.48
N LYS A 100 -9.15 -6.08 3.22
CA LYS A 100 -8.01 -6.11 2.30
C LYS A 100 -7.54 -4.70 1.93
N SER A 101 -8.46 -3.77 1.75
CA SER A 101 -8.15 -2.35 1.55
C SER A 101 -7.47 -1.77 2.79
N VAL A 102 -8.01 -2.02 3.99
CA VAL A 102 -7.37 -1.58 5.26
C VAL A 102 -5.94 -2.09 5.34
N ALA A 103 -5.70 -3.38 5.12
CA ALA A 103 -4.34 -3.95 5.16
C ALA A 103 -3.39 -3.27 4.18
N MET A 104 -3.73 -3.30 2.89
CA MET A 104 -2.84 -2.83 1.82
C MET A 104 -2.68 -1.31 1.81
N PHE A 105 -3.68 -0.56 2.28
CA PHE A 105 -3.62 0.90 2.36
C PHE A 105 -2.97 1.41 3.64
N THR A 106 -2.73 0.57 4.65
CA THR A 106 -2.00 0.99 5.86
C THR A 106 -0.48 0.91 5.66
N TYR A 107 0.00 -0.07 4.87
CA TYR A 107 1.44 -0.28 4.66
C TYR A 107 2.23 0.88 4.03
N PRO A 108 1.68 1.70 3.11
CA PRO A 108 2.44 2.78 2.46
C PRO A 108 3.15 3.73 3.42
N LEU A 109 2.60 3.97 4.62
CA LEU A 109 3.26 4.77 5.65
C LEU A 109 4.57 4.15 6.13
N ALA A 110 4.57 2.84 6.41
CA ALA A 110 5.78 2.11 6.80
C ALA A 110 6.77 2.01 5.63
N PHE A 111 6.29 1.81 4.41
CA PHE A 111 7.17 1.81 3.24
C PHE A 111 7.79 3.19 3.00
N GLY A 112 7.05 4.27 3.25
CA GLY A 112 7.55 5.65 3.20
C GLY A 112 8.68 5.91 4.19
N LEU A 113 8.56 5.39 5.41
CA LEU A 113 9.64 5.41 6.40
C LEU A 113 10.90 4.72 5.84
N THR A 114 10.76 3.47 5.40
CA THR A 114 11.90 2.71 4.84
C THR A 114 12.52 3.42 3.63
N ARG A 115 11.70 4.00 2.74
CA ARG A 115 12.18 4.73 1.56
C ARG A 115 13.03 5.94 1.95
N THR A 116 12.66 6.63 3.03
CA THR A 116 13.38 7.83 3.50
C THR A 116 14.80 7.48 3.94
N TYR A 117 14.98 6.33 4.61
CA TYR A 117 16.29 5.91 5.14
C TYR A 117 17.10 5.01 4.21
N HIS A 118 16.45 4.19 3.38
CA HIS A 118 17.09 3.16 2.55
C HIS A 118 16.83 3.34 1.04
N GLY A 119 16.20 4.45 0.65
CA GLY A 119 15.89 4.77 -0.74
C GLY A 119 14.89 3.82 -1.40
N HIS A 120 14.82 3.88 -2.72
CA HIS A 120 13.90 3.07 -3.53
C HIS A 120 14.17 1.56 -3.44
N ILE A 121 15.44 1.15 -3.25
CA ILE A 121 15.78 -0.27 -3.11
C ILE A 121 15.20 -0.81 -1.80
N GLY A 122 15.36 -0.11 -0.68
CA GLY A 122 14.76 -0.50 0.59
C GLY A 122 13.23 -0.57 0.51
N TYR A 123 12.62 0.42 -0.15
CA TYR A 123 11.18 0.40 -0.44
C TYR A 123 10.76 -0.89 -1.15
N CYS A 124 11.40 -1.25 -2.27
CA CYS A 124 11.06 -2.45 -3.03
C CYS A 124 11.27 -3.75 -2.22
N VAL A 125 12.37 -3.85 -1.48
CA VAL A 125 12.72 -5.03 -0.68
C VAL A 125 11.68 -5.32 0.40
N ILE A 126 11.02 -4.30 0.97
CA ILE A 126 9.97 -4.50 1.97
C ILE A 126 8.58 -4.56 1.33
N MET A 127 8.27 -3.66 0.41
CA MET A 127 6.95 -3.55 -0.23
C MET A 127 6.54 -4.83 -0.94
N VAL A 128 7.44 -5.41 -1.76
CA VAL A 128 7.12 -6.58 -2.59
C VAL A 128 6.75 -7.80 -1.76
N PRO A 129 7.60 -8.31 -0.84
CA PRO A 129 7.25 -9.51 -0.07
C PRO A 129 6.02 -9.32 0.82
N ILE A 130 5.86 -8.15 1.45
CA ILE A 130 4.69 -7.86 2.31
C ILE A 130 3.39 -7.86 1.50
N ASN A 131 3.36 -7.22 0.33
CA ASN A 131 2.15 -7.22 -0.51
C ASN A 131 1.89 -8.58 -1.16
N VAL A 132 2.94 -9.28 -1.62
CA VAL A 132 2.81 -10.66 -2.12
C VAL A 132 2.20 -11.56 -1.04
N LEU A 133 2.74 -11.53 0.18
CA LEU A 133 2.23 -12.32 1.29
C LEU A 133 0.78 -11.96 1.62
N THR A 134 0.44 -10.66 1.67
CA THR A 134 -0.92 -10.20 1.92
C THR A 134 -1.91 -10.75 0.89
N VAL A 135 -1.58 -10.67 -0.40
CA VAL A 135 -2.44 -11.20 -1.48
C VAL A 135 -2.59 -12.72 -1.39
N LEU A 136 -1.54 -13.45 -1.01
CA LEU A 136 -1.60 -14.90 -0.82
C LEU A 136 -2.45 -15.31 0.39
N LEU A 137 -2.46 -14.51 1.46
CA LEU A 137 -3.26 -14.78 2.66
C LEU A 137 -4.73 -14.34 2.48
N MET A 138 -4.96 -13.23 1.78
CA MET A 138 -6.26 -12.59 1.52
C MET A 138 -6.64 -12.74 0.05
N THR A 139 -6.94 -13.98 -0.35
CA THR A 139 -7.18 -14.39 -1.74
C THR A 139 -8.40 -13.74 -2.38
N GLU A 140 -9.46 -13.52 -1.59
CA GLU A 140 -10.68 -12.86 -2.03
C GLU A 140 -10.68 -11.36 -1.68
N GLY A 141 -11.49 -10.60 -2.40
CA GLY A 141 -11.60 -9.15 -2.26
C GLY A 141 -10.74 -8.38 -3.27
N ASN A 142 -11.27 -7.24 -3.69
CA ASN A 142 -10.67 -6.28 -4.60
C ASN A 142 -10.42 -4.96 -3.86
N ILE A 143 -9.26 -4.35 -4.10
CA ILE A 143 -8.88 -3.06 -3.51
C ILE A 143 -8.96 -1.91 -4.51
N SER A 144 -9.20 -2.20 -5.79
CA SER A 144 -9.06 -1.24 -6.88
C SER A 144 -10.40 -0.68 -7.37
N PRO A 145 -10.66 0.63 -7.22
CA PRO A 145 -11.75 1.29 -7.91
C PRO A 145 -11.68 1.18 -9.44
N VAL A 146 -10.46 1.21 -10.00
CA VAL A 146 -10.23 1.08 -11.44
C VAL A 146 -10.67 -0.29 -11.93
N ASP A 147 -10.35 -1.37 -11.20
CA ASP A 147 -10.78 -2.73 -11.56
C ASP A 147 -12.31 -2.85 -11.53
N ASN A 148 -12.97 -2.30 -10.49
CA ASN A 148 -14.44 -2.30 -10.40
C ASN A 148 -15.09 -1.55 -11.57
N PHE A 149 -14.48 -0.46 -12.02
CA PHE A 149 -14.91 0.27 -13.20
C PHE A 149 -14.77 -0.55 -14.49
N LEU A 150 -13.60 -1.17 -14.69
CA LEU A 150 -13.36 -2.04 -15.84
C LEU A 150 -14.32 -3.23 -15.88
N PHE A 151 -14.58 -3.88 -14.73
CA PHE A 151 -15.58 -4.95 -14.64
C PHE A 151 -16.99 -4.49 -15.03
N THR A 152 -17.34 -3.23 -14.76
CA THR A 152 -18.62 -2.67 -15.19
C THR A 152 -18.67 -2.40 -16.68
N ILE A 153 -17.62 -1.80 -17.26
CA ILE A 153 -17.57 -1.55 -18.71
C ILE A 153 -17.64 -2.87 -19.49
N LYS A 154 -17.00 -3.92 -18.99
CA LYS A 154 -17.03 -5.27 -19.60
C LYS A 154 -18.33 -6.04 -19.36
N GLY A 155 -19.31 -5.46 -18.66
CA GLY A 155 -20.56 -6.14 -18.31
C GLY A 155 -20.41 -7.31 -17.33
N GLN A 156 -19.26 -7.45 -16.66
CA GLN A 156 -18.97 -8.51 -15.69
C GLN A 156 -19.58 -8.23 -14.31
N GLN A 157 -19.79 -6.95 -13.99
CA GLN A 157 -20.37 -6.52 -12.71
C GLN A 157 -21.34 -5.34 -12.91
N ALA A 158 -22.53 -5.42 -12.31
CA ALA A 158 -23.50 -4.33 -12.35
C ALA A 158 -22.94 -3.04 -11.73
N LEU A 159 -23.23 -1.89 -12.35
CA LEU A 159 -22.71 -0.57 -11.94
C LEU A 159 -22.91 -0.28 -10.46
N TRP A 160 -24.11 -0.54 -9.92
CA TRP A 160 -24.42 -0.28 -8.51
C TRP A 160 -23.54 -1.10 -7.55
N LYS A 161 -23.18 -2.34 -7.91
CA LYS A 161 -22.26 -3.15 -7.10
C LYS A 161 -20.86 -2.54 -7.12
N SER A 162 -20.40 -2.08 -8.28
CA SER A 162 -19.10 -1.39 -8.39
C SER A 162 -19.05 -0.13 -7.55
N ILE A 163 -20.10 0.70 -7.59
CA ILE A 163 -20.21 1.90 -6.76
C ILE A 163 -20.12 1.54 -5.28
N LEU A 164 -20.88 0.53 -4.82
CA LEU A 164 -20.80 0.10 -3.42
C LEU A 164 -19.41 -0.41 -3.03
N ARG A 165 -18.76 -1.20 -3.88
CA ARG A 165 -17.39 -1.69 -3.62
C ARG A 165 -16.39 -0.53 -3.54
N ILE A 166 -16.51 0.47 -4.41
CA ILE A 166 -15.67 1.68 -4.37
C ILE A 166 -15.88 2.46 -3.07
N ILE A 167 -17.12 2.65 -2.63
CA ILE A 167 -17.42 3.31 -1.36
C ILE A 167 -16.77 2.54 -0.20
N ILE A 168 -16.86 1.21 -0.22
CA ILE A 168 -16.25 0.35 0.80
C ILE A 168 -14.72 0.45 0.78
N GLN A 169 -14.10 0.50 -0.39
CA GLN A 169 -12.65 0.68 -0.54
C GLN A 169 -12.18 2.04 -0.02
N VAL A 170 -12.94 3.12 -0.29
CA VAL A 170 -12.66 4.48 0.25
C VAL A 170 -12.78 4.49 1.77
N ASN A 171 -13.82 3.87 2.34
CA ASN A 171 -13.94 3.72 3.79
C ASN A 171 -12.79 2.89 4.37
N GLY A 172 -12.34 1.85 3.65
CA GLY A 172 -11.16 1.08 4.00
C GLY A 172 -9.89 1.93 4.04
N ALA A 173 -9.74 2.90 3.13
CA ALA A 173 -8.61 3.83 3.12
C ALA A 173 -8.62 4.80 4.31
N PHE A 174 -9.77 5.35 4.69
CA PHE A 174 -9.89 6.17 5.90
C PHE A 174 -9.62 5.34 7.17
N ALA A 175 -10.14 4.12 7.24
CA ALA A 175 -9.87 3.20 8.34
C ALA A 175 -8.39 2.79 8.40
N ALA A 176 -7.73 2.63 7.25
CA ALA A 176 -6.29 2.37 7.16
C ALA A 176 -5.48 3.50 7.79
N PHE A 177 -5.80 4.75 7.46
CA PHE A 177 -5.13 5.92 8.03
C PHE A 177 -5.32 5.99 9.55
N TYR A 178 -6.55 5.77 10.03
CA TYR A 178 -6.83 5.73 11.47
C TYR A 178 -6.08 4.59 12.19
N LEU A 179 -6.09 3.38 11.60
CA LEU A 179 -5.34 2.23 12.14
C LEU A 179 -3.84 2.52 12.19
N ALA A 180 -3.29 3.13 11.14
CA ALA A 180 -1.89 3.52 11.09
C ALA A 180 -1.53 4.45 12.25
N GLN A 181 -2.35 5.49 12.49
CA GLN A 181 -2.14 6.42 13.60
C GLN A 181 -2.13 5.69 14.95
N LYS A 182 -3.01 4.70 15.15
CA LYS A 182 -3.03 3.91 16.39
C LYS A 182 -1.81 3.02 16.57
N ILE A 183 -1.31 2.41 15.50
CA ILE A 183 -0.09 1.60 15.58
C ILE A 183 1.14 2.50 15.76
N MET A 184 1.18 3.66 15.11
CA MET A 184 2.25 4.64 15.27
C MET A 184 2.34 5.20 16.69
N GLN A 185 1.24 5.25 17.44
CA GLN A 185 1.22 5.63 18.86
C GLN A 185 1.97 4.64 19.78
N LEU A 186 2.33 3.45 19.27
CA LEU A 186 3.24 2.53 19.97
C LEU A 186 4.71 3.00 19.85
N GLU A 187 4.98 3.98 18.99
CA GLU A 187 6.23 4.75 18.87
C GLU A 187 7.48 3.91 18.60
N PHE A 188 7.35 2.72 17.99
CA PHE A 188 8.50 1.83 17.75
C PHE A 188 9.69 2.48 17.02
N HIS A 189 9.47 3.62 16.36
CA HIS A 189 10.47 4.48 15.72
C HIS A 189 10.25 5.96 16.09
N GLU A 190 11.33 6.74 16.16
CA GLU A 190 11.31 8.18 16.51
C GLU A 190 10.43 9.02 15.57
N ASP A 191 10.52 8.76 14.26
CA ASP A 191 9.74 9.51 13.27
C ASP A 191 8.22 9.25 13.30
N PHE A 192 7.73 8.24 14.02
CA PHE A 192 6.28 8.04 14.11
C PHE A 192 5.59 9.20 14.84
N GLU A 193 6.23 9.79 15.85
CA GLU A 193 5.71 10.98 16.52
C GLU A 193 5.70 12.20 15.58
N ASN A 194 6.75 12.35 14.78
CA ASN A 194 6.83 13.40 13.75
C ASN A 194 5.73 13.22 12.69
N MET A 195 5.49 11.98 12.22
CA MET A 195 4.44 11.68 11.24
C MET A 195 3.03 11.93 11.77
N LEU A 196 2.80 11.72 13.08
CA LEU A 196 1.53 11.97 13.75
C LEU A 196 1.24 13.46 13.97
N SER A 197 2.28 14.27 14.20
CA SER A 197 2.17 15.69 14.58
C SER A 197 2.18 16.65 13.40
N ASN A 198 2.68 16.21 12.24
CA ASN A 198 2.74 17.05 11.04
C ASN A 198 1.36 17.27 10.42
N ALA A 199 1.10 18.52 9.99
CA ALA A 199 -0.10 18.85 9.23
C ALA A 199 -0.12 18.09 7.90
N CYS A 200 -1.30 17.62 7.48
CA CYS A 200 -1.42 16.91 6.22
C CYS A 200 -1.16 17.86 5.03
N ILE A 201 -0.18 17.49 4.20
CA ILE A 201 0.20 18.20 2.97
C ILE A 201 0.02 17.26 1.79
N SER A 202 -0.55 17.76 0.70
CA SER A 202 -0.71 17.00 -0.53
C SER A 202 0.64 16.59 -1.15
N ASP A 203 0.70 15.37 -1.69
CA ASP A 203 1.87 14.84 -2.40
C ASP A 203 1.98 15.31 -3.85
N LEU A 204 0.99 16.07 -4.35
CA LEU A 204 1.07 16.71 -5.65
C LEU A 204 2.08 17.86 -5.60
N LYS A 205 3.27 17.64 -6.18
CA LYS A 205 4.37 18.61 -6.24
C LYS A 205 4.55 19.26 -7.62
N VAL A 206 3.78 18.81 -8.60
CA VAL A 206 3.78 19.30 -9.98
C VAL A 206 2.47 19.99 -10.32
N THR A 207 2.39 20.64 -11.48
CA THR A 207 1.13 21.21 -11.97
C THR A 207 0.07 20.11 -12.11
N ILE A 208 -1.19 20.47 -11.93
CA ILE A 208 -2.36 19.58 -12.00
C ILE A 208 -2.35 18.73 -13.28
N PHE A 209 -2.09 19.34 -14.43
CA PHE A 209 -2.06 18.62 -15.71
C PHE A 209 -0.94 17.59 -15.79
N PHE A 210 0.28 17.96 -15.36
CA PHE A 210 1.38 17.00 -15.27
C PHE A 210 1.09 15.88 -14.27
N GLY A 211 0.52 16.19 -13.12
CA GLY A 211 0.12 15.19 -12.12
C GLY A 211 -0.91 14.21 -12.67
N PHE A 212 -1.92 14.73 -13.37
CA PHE A 212 -2.91 13.93 -14.09
C PHE A 212 -2.26 12.96 -15.09
N LEU A 213 -1.34 13.44 -15.93
CA LEU A 213 -0.63 12.59 -16.89
C LEU A 213 0.20 11.51 -16.21
N ILE A 214 0.87 11.85 -15.10
CA ILE A 214 1.71 10.92 -14.34
C ILE A 214 0.86 9.79 -13.75
N GLU A 215 -0.23 10.10 -13.04
CA GLU A 215 -1.13 9.08 -12.47
C GLU A 215 -1.85 8.28 -13.56
N MET A 216 -2.27 8.93 -14.66
CA MET A 216 -2.90 8.26 -15.79
C MET A 216 -1.96 7.25 -16.46
N LEU A 217 -0.75 7.66 -16.82
CA LEU A 217 0.22 6.78 -17.49
C LEU A 217 0.77 5.71 -16.55
N GLY A 218 1.03 6.06 -15.28
CA GLY A 218 1.44 5.12 -14.24
C GLY A 218 0.40 4.01 -14.04
N THR A 219 -0.87 4.40 -13.89
CA THR A 219 -1.99 3.44 -13.76
C THR A 219 -2.16 2.63 -15.04
N ALA A 220 -2.09 3.25 -16.22
CA ALA A 220 -2.21 2.53 -17.48
C ALA A 220 -1.14 1.44 -17.62
N TRP A 221 0.12 1.77 -17.31
CA TRP A 221 1.21 0.82 -17.35
C TRP A 221 1.01 -0.32 -16.33
N ASP A 222 0.67 0.01 -15.09
CA ASP A 222 0.53 -0.99 -14.03
C ASP A 222 -0.64 -1.95 -14.30
N VAL A 223 -1.81 -1.43 -14.70
CA VAL A 223 -2.98 -2.24 -15.09
C VAL A 223 -2.67 -3.10 -16.32
N TRP A 224 -1.94 -2.56 -17.31
CA TRP A 224 -1.56 -3.32 -18.50
C TRP A 224 -0.65 -4.50 -18.12
N VAL A 225 0.42 -4.27 -17.35
CA VAL A 225 1.30 -5.33 -16.85
C VAL A 225 0.53 -6.34 -15.99
N TRP A 226 -0.44 -5.87 -15.19
CA TRP A 226 -1.30 -6.74 -14.40
C TRP A 226 -2.20 -7.65 -15.26
N SER A 227 -2.60 -7.21 -16.46
CA SER A 227 -3.36 -8.04 -17.40
C SER A 227 -2.50 -9.13 -18.05
N LEU A 228 -1.17 -8.98 -18.07
CA LEU A 228 -0.26 -9.95 -18.68
C LEU A 228 -0.04 -11.19 -17.80
N SER A 229 0.20 -12.33 -18.47
CA SER A 229 0.67 -13.57 -17.84
C SER A 229 2.17 -13.71 -18.09
N LEU A 230 3.00 -13.12 -17.22
CA LEU A 230 4.45 -13.06 -17.39
C LEU A 230 5.20 -14.32 -16.92
N SER A 231 4.53 -15.17 -16.15
CA SER A 231 5.09 -16.46 -15.73
C SER A 231 3.99 -17.51 -15.58
N ARG A 232 4.33 -18.78 -15.82
CA ARG A 232 3.45 -19.92 -15.55
C ARG A 232 3.18 -20.10 -14.06
N TYR A 233 4.18 -19.83 -13.23
CA TYR A 233 4.06 -20.03 -11.79
C TYR A 233 3.35 -18.82 -11.19
N HIS A 234 2.17 -19.05 -10.62
CA HIS A 234 1.34 -18.00 -10.04
C HIS A 234 2.11 -17.10 -9.06
N ARG A 235 2.93 -17.68 -8.18
CA ARG A 235 3.75 -16.94 -7.21
C ARG A 235 4.80 -16.05 -7.88
N ILE A 236 5.48 -16.55 -8.91
CA ILE A 236 6.48 -15.77 -9.65
C ILE A 236 5.78 -14.63 -10.41
N ASN A 237 4.63 -14.91 -11.04
CA ASN A 237 3.83 -13.90 -11.72
C ASN A 237 3.40 -12.77 -10.75
N LEU A 238 2.96 -13.13 -9.54
CA LEU A 238 2.58 -12.18 -8.51
C LEU A 238 3.77 -11.34 -8.02
N ILE A 239 4.94 -11.96 -7.83
CA ILE A 239 6.18 -11.23 -7.46
C ILE A 239 6.56 -10.23 -8.55
N ILE A 240 6.52 -10.62 -9.82
CA ILE A 240 6.84 -9.73 -10.95
C ILE A 240 5.87 -8.55 -10.98
N LYS A 241 4.57 -8.79 -10.82
CA LYS A 241 3.55 -7.73 -10.81
C LYS A 241 3.73 -6.77 -9.64
N MET A 242 3.93 -7.27 -8.43
CA MET A 242 4.21 -6.40 -7.27
C MET A 242 5.52 -5.63 -7.42
N THR A 243 6.53 -6.23 -8.03
CA THR A 243 7.78 -5.54 -8.37
C THR A 243 7.52 -4.42 -9.37
N ASN A 244 6.70 -4.65 -10.41
CA ASN A 244 6.31 -3.60 -11.36
C ASN A 244 5.61 -2.44 -10.63
N THR A 245 4.61 -2.73 -9.81
CA THR A 245 3.90 -1.70 -9.03
C THR A 245 4.87 -0.90 -8.16
N ALA A 246 5.81 -1.57 -7.49
CA ALA A 246 6.83 -0.89 -6.68
C ALA A 246 7.72 0.06 -7.52
N LEU A 247 8.11 -0.37 -8.72
CA LEU A 247 8.92 0.44 -9.65
C LEU A 247 8.14 1.64 -10.20
N VAL A 248 6.86 1.46 -10.55
CA VAL A 248 5.98 2.56 -10.96
C VAL A 248 5.86 3.56 -9.82
N VAL A 249 5.55 3.12 -8.60
CA VAL A 249 5.49 4.02 -7.43
C VAL A 249 6.81 4.78 -7.27
N CYS A 250 7.96 4.09 -7.32
CA CYS A 250 9.25 4.72 -7.18
C CYS A 250 9.56 5.77 -8.26
N SER A 251 9.08 5.58 -9.50
CA SER A 251 9.32 6.54 -10.58
C SER A 251 8.49 7.82 -10.44
N GLY A 252 7.32 7.73 -9.79
CA GLY A 252 6.38 8.83 -9.68
C GLY A 252 6.25 9.50 -8.30
N VAL A 253 6.74 8.86 -7.24
CA VAL A 253 6.48 9.26 -5.84
C VAL A 253 6.86 10.71 -5.55
N HIS A 254 7.89 11.24 -6.20
CA HIS A 254 8.34 12.62 -6.01
C HIS A 254 7.47 13.68 -6.69
N TYR A 255 6.59 13.27 -7.61
CA TYR A 255 5.73 14.18 -8.37
C TYR A 255 4.30 14.22 -7.84
N THR A 256 3.71 13.06 -7.55
CA THR A 256 2.29 12.95 -7.15
C THR A 256 2.07 12.05 -5.93
N GLY A 257 3.13 11.46 -5.38
CA GLY A 257 3.02 10.30 -4.47
C GLY A 257 2.87 8.97 -5.22
N MET A 258 2.46 9.01 -6.50
CA MET A 258 2.22 7.87 -7.38
C MET A 258 1.36 6.81 -6.71
N TYR A 259 0.13 7.20 -6.42
CA TYR A 259 -0.80 6.33 -5.71
C TYR A 259 -1.34 5.24 -6.63
N ASN A 260 -1.60 5.55 -7.91
CA ASN A 260 -2.26 4.69 -8.91
C ASN A 260 -3.59 4.06 -8.45
N GLN A 261 -4.09 4.49 -7.30
CA GLN A 261 -5.24 3.91 -6.64
C GLN A 261 -6.09 5.01 -6.02
N PRO A 262 -7.24 5.34 -6.64
CA PRO A 262 -8.05 6.50 -6.22
C PRO A 262 -8.49 6.46 -4.75
N ALA A 263 -8.89 5.28 -4.25
CA ALA A 263 -9.29 5.12 -2.85
C ALA A 263 -8.13 5.40 -1.88
N LEU A 264 -6.94 4.88 -2.18
CA LEU A 264 -5.74 5.12 -1.37
C LEU A 264 -5.36 6.60 -1.36
N ALA A 265 -5.28 7.24 -2.53
CA ALA A 265 -4.97 8.67 -2.64
C ALA A 265 -5.97 9.51 -1.83
N THR A 266 -7.26 9.17 -1.90
CA THR A 266 -8.33 9.86 -1.16
C THR A 266 -8.14 9.75 0.35
N GLY A 267 -7.86 8.54 0.86
CA GLY A 267 -7.66 8.33 2.29
C GLY A 267 -6.45 9.09 2.85
N TYR A 268 -5.45 9.38 2.02
CA TYR A 268 -4.19 10.00 2.45
C TYR A 268 -4.10 11.51 2.20
N THR A 269 -4.71 12.00 1.12
CA THR A 269 -4.42 13.36 0.63
C THR A 269 -5.66 14.21 0.38
N PHE A 270 -6.87 13.65 0.48
CA PHE A 270 -8.09 14.43 0.25
C PHE A 270 -8.29 15.47 1.36
N GLY A 271 -8.47 16.74 0.97
CA GLY A 271 -8.59 17.85 1.91
C GLY A 271 -7.28 18.29 2.58
N CYS A 272 -6.14 17.72 2.20
CA CYS A 272 -4.84 18.15 2.70
C CYS A 272 -4.38 19.46 2.05
N HIS A 273 -3.53 20.21 2.74
CA HIS A 273 -3.07 21.52 2.26
C HIS A 273 -2.25 21.38 0.96
N GLY A 274 -2.39 22.34 0.04
CA GLY A 274 -1.62 22.42 -1.19
C GLY A 274 -2.35 21.95 -2.46
N THR A 275 -3.48 21.26 -2.34
CA THR A 275 -4.31 20.82 -3.47
C THR A 275 -5.80 20.96 -3.11
N SER A 276 -6.59 21.58 -3.97
CA SER A 276 -8.04 21.66 -3.80
C SER A 276 -8.73 20.31 -4.06
N ASN A 277 -9.96 20.14 -3.56
CA ASN A 277 -10.72 18.90 -3.75
C ASN A 277 -10.97 18.58 -5.23
N VAL A 278 -11.17 19.60 -6.08
CA VAL A 278 -11.39 19.42 -7.52
C VAL A 278 -10.12 18.95 -8.21
N GLU A 279 -8.97 19.56 -7.89
CA GLU A 279 -7.67 19.14 -8.41
C GLU A 279 -7.33 17.71 -7.99
N HIS A 280 -7.64 17.34 -6.75
CA HIS A 280 -7.48 15.98 -6.26
C HIS A 280 -8.30 14.98 -7.09
N VAL A 281 -9.60 15.25 -7.30
CA VAL A 281 -10.45 14.37 -8.11
C VAL A 281 -9.94 14.28 -9.54
N PHE A 282 -9.52 15.41 -10.14
CA PHE A 282 -8.98 15.42 -11.48
C PHE A 282 -7.73 14.54 -11.61
N VAL A 283 -6.75 14.69 -10.71
CA VAL A 283 -5.48 13.96 -10.77
C VAL A 283 -5.64 12.50 -10.35
N TYR A 284 -6.22 12.23 -9.19
CA TYR A 284 -6.18 10.91 -8.55
C TYR A 284 -7.40 10.04 -8.82
N TRP A 285 -8.46 10.57 -9.45
CA TRP A 285 -9.60 9.77 -9.91
C TRP A 285 -9.66 9.75 -11.43
N ILE A 286 -9.83 10.89 -12.09
CA ILE A 286 -10.04 10.90 -13.54
C ILE A 286 -8.82 10.31 -14.28
N GLY A 287 -7.60 10.68 -13.87
CA GLY A 287 -6.35 10.14 -14.42
C GLY A 287 -6.30 8.60 -14.37
N PRO A 288 -6.32 7.97 -13.18
CA PRO A 288 -6.29 6.51 -13.05
C PRO A 288 -7.42 5.77 -13.77
N PHE A 289 -8.65 6.31 -13.80
CA PHE A 289 -9.75 5.67 -14.52
C PHE A 289 -9.53 5.69 -16.05
N ILE A 290 -9.05 6.81 -16.60
CA ILE A 290 -8.66 6.88 -18.03
C ILE A 290 -7.49 5.94 -18.29
N GLY A 291 -6.50 5.92 -17.39
CA GLY A 291 -5.34 5.03 -17.50
C GLY A 291 -5.74 3.56 -17.55
N GLY A 292 -6.61 3.13 -16.65
CA GLY A 292 -7.16 1.77 -16.64
C GLY A 292 -7.92 1.43 -17.93
N TYR A 293 -8.72 2.34 -18.44
CA TYR A 293 -9.41 2.15 -19.73
C TYR A 293 -8.44 2.01 -20.91
N ILE A 294 -7.39 2.85 -20.96
CA ILE A 294 -6.34 2.76 -21.98
C ILE A 294 -5.63 1.41 -21.90
N ALA A 295 -5.25 0.98 -20.69
CA ALA A 295 -4.60 -0.31 -20.47
C ALA A 295 -5.44 -1.47 -20.98
N ASP A 296 -6.73 -1.44 -20.65
CA ASP A 296 -7.69 -2.46 -21.05
C ASP A 296 -7.86 -2.52 -22.57
N TYR A 297 -8.03 -1.37 -23.21
CA TYR A 297 -8.08 -1.24 -24.67
C TYR A 297 -6.80 -1.76 -25.33
N ILE A 298 -5.62 -1.46 -24.77
CA ILE A 298 -4.35 -1.97 -25.27
C ILE A 298 -4.31 -3.50 -25.13
N SER A 299 -4.70 -4.06 -23.98
CA SER A 299 -4.66 -5.50 -23.75
C SER A 299 -5.57 -6.30 -24.67
N GLU A 300 -6.74 -5.76 -25.03
CA GLU A 300 -7.67 -6.43 -25.94
C GLU A 300 -7.19 -6.38 -27.40
N ASN A 301 -6.58 -5.27 -27.82
CA ASN A 301 -6.16 -5.06 -29.21
C ASN A 301 -4.75 -5.59 -29.50
N PHE A 302 -3.84 -5.49 -28.54
CA PHE A 302 -2.49 -6.00 -28.65
C PHE A 302 -2.42 -7.37 -27.99
N ASN A 303 -2.77 -8.40 -28.76
CA ASN A 303 -2.69 -9.83 -28.42
C ASN A 303 -1.24 -10.29 -28.12
N ILE A 304 -0.61 -9.76 -27.08
CA ILE A 304 0.70 -10.23 -26.61
C ILE A 304 0.44 -11.47 -25.76
N LYS A 305 0.17 -12.59 -26.43
CA LYS A 305 0.23 -13.93 -25.83
C LYS A 305 1.71 -14.26 -25.57
N LEU A 306 2.27 -13.76 -24.48
CA LEU A 306 3.57 -14.21 -23.99
C LEU A 306 3.45 -15.67 -23.53
N SER A 307 3.67 -16.58 -24.48
CA SER A 307 4.03 -17.99 -24.34
C SER A 307 3.34 -18.79 -23.21
N SER A 308 2.04 -19.05 -23.35
CA SER A 308 1.38 -20.19 -22.67
C SER A 308 1.20 -21.39 -23.60
N ASN A 309 1.16 -21.17 -24.91
CA ASN A 309 0.72 -22.19 -25.87
C ASN A 309 1.84 -23.07 -26.42
N GLU A 310 3.07 -22.56 -26.52
CA GLU A 310 4.19 -23.38 -27.03
C GLU A 310 4.65 -24.45 -26.04
N VAL A 311 4.50 -24.21 -24.74
CA VAL A 311 4.94 -25.18 -23.74
C VAL A 311 3.88 -26.20 -23.39
N LYS A 312 2.58 -25.86 -23.46
CA LYS A 312 1.52 -26.89 -23.41
C LYS A 312 1.67 -27.88 -24.56
N GLN A 313 2.00 -27.41 -25.77
CA GLN A 313 2.24 -28.30 -26.91
C GLN A 313 3.48 -29.18 -26.71
N LYS A 314 4.57 -28.64 -26.15
CA LYS A 314 5.79 -29.41 -25.87
C LYS A 314 5.60 -30.42 -24.73
N ASP A 315 4.90 -30.06 -23.66
CA ASP A 315 4.66 -30.96 -22.52
C ASP A 315 3.69 -32.10 -22.92
N ILE A 316 2.63 -31.80 -23.68
CA ILE A 316 1.70 -32.81 -24.21
C ILE A 316 2.39 -33.74 -25.22
N ASN A 317 3.26 -33.22 -26.09
CA ASN A 317 4.00 -34.05 -27.04
C ASN A 317 5.06 -34.92 -26.34
N LYS A 318 5.68 -34.43 -25.27
CA LYS A 318 6.67 -35.18 -24.48
C LYS A 318 6.03 -36.34 -23.71
N ASP A 319 4.85 -36.14 -23.13
CA ASP A 319 4.10 -37.20 -22.45
C ASP A 319 3.56 -38.25 -23.43
N LYS A 320 3.12 -37.85 -24.63
CA LYS A 320 2.73 -38.80 -25.69
C LYS A 320 3.90 -39.67 -26.16
N SER A 321 5.11 -39.09 -26.32
CA SER A 321 6.30 -39.87 -26.68
C SER A 321 6.71 -40.85 -25.58
N ARG A 322 6.59 -40.46 -24.31
CA ARG A 322 6.95 -41.33 -23.17
C ARG A 322 6.00 -42.52 -23.02
N ASN A 323 4.69 -42.30 -23.18
CA ASN A 323 3.70 -43.37 -23.11
C ASN A 323 3.81 -44.37 -24.28
N GLN A 324 4.18 -43.92 -25.48
CA GLN A 324 4.42 -44.82 -26.62
C GLN A 324 5.64 -45.72 -26.41
N GLU A 325 6.67 -45.24 -25.72
CA GLU A 325 7.90 -46.00 -25.45
C GLU A 325 7.70 -47.04 -24.33
N GLU A 326 6.93 -46.71 -23.28
CA GLU A 326 6.55 -47.67 -22.22
C GLU A 326 5.66 -48.81 -22.75
N THR A 327 4.75 -48.51 -23.68
CA THR A 327 3.85 -49.54 -24.26
C THR A 327 4.64 -50.55 -25.10
N LYS A 328 5.62 -50.10 -25.90
CA LYS A 328 6.50 -50.99 -26.69
C LYS A 328 7.38 -51.87 -25.80
N ASN A 329 7.92 -51.33 -24.72
CA ASN A 329 8.78 -52.09 -23.80
C ASN A 329 7.99 -53.16 -23.01
N THR A 330 6.71 -52.93 -22.75
CA THR A 330 5.85 -53.87 -22.01
C THR A 330 5.41 -55.05 -22.90
N SER A 331 5.05 -54.80 -24.17
CA SER A 331 4.74 -55.88 -25.12
C SER A 331 5.95 -56.77 -25.42
N THR A 332 7.16 -56.20 -25.47
CA THR A 332 8.38 -56.97 -25.74
C THR A 332 8.79 -57.87 -24.56
N LYS A 333 8.48 -57.47 -23.32
CA LYS A 333 8.70 -58.30 -22.12
C LYS A 333 7.71 -59.45 -22.01
N HIS A 334 6.47 -59.28 -22.47
CA HIS A 334 5.48 -60.36 -22.45
C HIS A 334 5.77 -61.46 -23.49
N LEU A 335 6.34 -61.12 -24.65
CA LEU A 335 6.74 -62.13 -25.64
C LEU A 335 7.96 -62.97 -25.22
N LYS A 336 8.86 -62.44 -24.39
CA LYS A 336 10.04 -63.19 -23.90
C LYS A 336 9.75 -64.13 -22.73
N LYS A 337 8.56 -64.07 -22.14
CA LYS A 337 8.19 -64.91 -20.98
C LYS A 337 7.40 -66.17 -21.36
N ASN A 338 7.06 -66.32 -22.64
CA ASN A 338 6.26 -67.43 -23.18
C ASN A 338 7.02 -68.30 -24.19
N ASN A 339 8.35 -68.16 -24.28
CA ASN A 339 9.27 -69.06 -24.99
C ASN A 339 10.37 -69.54 -24.03
#